data_AF-A0A165CT06-F1
#
_entry.id   AF-A0A165CT06-F1
#
_cell.length_a   1.000
_cell.length_b   1.000
_cell.length_c   1.000
_cell.angle_alpha   90.00
_cell.angle_beta   90.00
_cell.angle_gamma   90.00
#
_symmetry.space_group_name_H-M   'P 1'
#
loop_
_entity.id
_entity.type
_entity.pdbx_description
1 polymer ?
#
loop_
_entity_poly.entity_id
_entity_poly.type
_entity_poly.pdbx_seq_one_letter_code
_entity_poly.pdbx_strand_id
1 'polypeptide(L)'
;MPGCGKHPRELGPGGKLQRCGGCKFVQYCSKECQKRHWKFSTYPHKAVCAQLKNLLAVAPFEIQGLEGYAPFILACEEALTPVEADRLASELGPYVPT
;
A
#
# COMPACT_ATOMS: atom_id res chain seq x y z
N MET A 1 0.96 -4.98 -9.90
CA MET A 1 1.74 -6.18 -10.32
C MET A 1 1.29 -6.61 -11.71
N PRO A 2 2.22 -6.96 -12.62
CA PRO A 2 1.88 -7.31 -14.00
C PRO A 2 0.82 -8.42 -14.08
N GLY A 3 -0.31 -8.12 -14.71
CA GLY A 3 -1.42 -9.06 -14.91
C GLY A 3 -2.12 -9.54 -13.62
N CYS A 4 -2.03 -8.80 -12.51
CA CYS A 4 -2.72 -9.14 -11.26
C CYS A 4 -4.11 -8.51 -11.17
N GLY A 5 -4.30 -7.28 -11.65
CA GLY A 5 -5.59 -6.56 -11.66
C GLY A 5 -6.12 -6.12 -10.30
N LYS A 6 -5.69 -6.75 -9.19
CA LYS A 6 -6.22 -6.48 -7.84
C LYS A 6 -5.64 -5.20 -7.23
N HIS A 7 -6.52 -4.30 -6.81
CA HIS A 7 -6.19 -3.17 -5.94
C HIS A 7 -6.25 -3.58 -4.46
N PRO A 8 -5.54 -2.90 -3.53
CA PRO A 8 -5.61 -3.20 -2.10
C PRO A 8 -7.02 -3.19 -1.50
N ARG A 9 -7.96 -2.41 -2.05
CA ARG A 9 -9.37 -2.40 -1.63
C ARG A 9 -10.14 -3.67 -2.00
N GLU A 10 -9.63 -4.44 -2.95
CA GLU A 10 -10.24 -5.68 -3.43
C GLU A 10 -9.69 -6.91 -2.68
N LEU A 11 -8.78 -6.69 -1.73
CA LEU A 11 -8.37 -7.72 -0.79
C LEU A 11 -9.50 -7.86 0.23
N GLY A 12 -10.07 -9.07 0.36
CA GLY A 12 -11.17 -9.33 1.28
C GLY A 12 -10.84 -8.95 2.75
N PRO A 13 -11.81 -9.07 3.68
CA PRO A 13 -11.62 -8.66 5.07
C PRO A 13 -10.33 -9.23 5.68
N GLY A 14 -9.42 -8.37 6.14
CA GLY A 14 -8.10 -8.77 6.68
C GLY A 14 -7.00 -9.03 5.63
N GLY A 15 -7.29 -8.84 4.34
CA GLY A 15 -6.35 -9.01 3.25
C GLY A 15 -5.30 -7.91 3.23
N LYS A 16 -4.14 -8.18 3.83
CA LYS A 16 -2.98 -7.29 3.82
C LYS A 16 -2.05 -7.64 2.67
N LEU A 17 -1.49 -6.63 2.02
CA LEU A 17 -0.38 -6.85 1.10
C LEU A 17 0.82 -7.43 1.85
N GLN A 18 1.50 -8.38 1.22
CA GLN A 18 2.65 -9.08 1.75
C GLN A 18 3.93 -8.48 1.16
N ARG A 19 4.85 -8.03 2.02
CA ARG A 19 6.16 -7.52 1.59
C ARG A 19 7.05 -8.67 1.10
N CYS A 20 7.91 -8.38 0.12
CA CYS A 20 8.96 -9.30 -0.29
C CYS A 20 9.88 -9.64 0.90
N GLY A 21 10.10 -10.92 1.19
CA GLY A 21 11.00 -11.33 2.28
C GLY A 21 12.47 -10.90 2.10
N GLY A 22 12.90 -10.61 0.87
CA GLY A 22 14.27 -10.19 0.56
C GLY A 22 14.51 -8.70 0.80
N CYS A 23 13.85 -7.84 0.02
CA CYS A 23 14.02 -6.39 0.11
C CYS A 23 13.11 -5.72 1.14
N LYS A 24 12.07 -6.39 1.63
CA LYS A 24 11.05 -5.85 2.55
C LYS A 24 10.30 -4.60 2.05
N PHE A 25 10.46 -4.23 0.78
CA PHE A 25 9.89 -3.02 0.21
C PHE A 25 8.67 -3.29 -0.66
N VAL A 26 8.87 -4.03 -1.74
CA VAL A 26 7.82 -4.28 -2.73
C VAL A 26 6.74 -5.19 -2.14
N GLN A 27 5.48 -4.83 -2.32
CA GLN A 27 4.32 -5.49 -1.73
C GLN A 27 3.49 -6.24 -2.78
N TYR A 28 2.91 -7.38 -2.39
CA TYR A 28 2.14 -8.28 -3.27
C TYR A 28 0.86 -8.75 -2.59
N CYS A 29 -0.22 -8.93 -3.34
CA CYS A 29 -1.43 -9.55 -2.80
C CYS A 29 -1.26 -11.05 -2.48
N SER A 30 -0.29 -11.72 -3.11
CA SER A 30 -0.05 -13.16 -2.91
C SER A 30 1.39 -13.55 -3.28
N LYS A 31 1.83 -14.71 -2.77
CA LYS A 31 3.11 -15.33 -3.15
C LYS A 31 3.19 -15.60 -4.67
N GLU A 32 2.06 -15.87 -5.31
CA GLU A 32 2.01 -16.11 -6.75
C GLU A 32 2.34 -14.85 -7.55
N CYS A 33 1.79 -13.70 -7.15
CA CYS A 33 2.12 -12.42 -7.77
C CYS A 33 3.61 -12.06 -7.57
N GLN A 34 4.17 -12.40 -6.41
CA GLN A 34 5.60 -12.25 -6.16
C GLN A 34 6.45 -13.12 -7.10
N LYS A 35 6.13 -14.41 -7.24
CA LYS A 35 6.85 -15.33 -8.13
C LYS A 35 6.78 -14.90 -9.59
N ARG A 36 5.61 -14.43 -10.04
CA ARG A 36 5.42 -13.92 -11.40
C ARG A 36 6.27 -12.67 -11.66
N HIS A 37 6.22 -11.69 -10.75
CA HIS A 37 7.04 -10.49 -10.85
C HIS A 37 8.54 -10.79 -10.78
N TRP A 38 8.94 -11.81 -10.01
CA TRP A 38 10.34 -12.24 -9.91
C TRP A 38 10.96 -12.60 -11.27
N LYS A 39 10.19 -13.23 -12.16
CA LYS A 39 10.63 -13.71 -13.48
C LYS A 39 10.04 -12.90 -14.65
N PHE A 40 9.51 -11.72 -14.38
CA PHE A 40 8.84 -10.93 -15.42
C PHE A 40 9.83 -10.47 -16.50
N SER A 41 9.41 -10.49 -17.77
CA SER A 41 10.33 -10.38 -18.91
C SER A 41 10.93 -8.99 -19.11
N THR A 42 10.16 -7.92 -18.88
CA THR A 42 10.63 -6.55 -19.10
C THR A 42 11.29 -5.95 -17.87
N TYR A 43 10.74 -6.20 -16.67
CA TYR A 43 11.23 -5.66 -15.41
C TYR A 43 11.13 -6.71 -14.29
N PRO A 44 12.05 -7.69 -14.22
CA PRO A 44 12.00 -8.70 -13.18
C PRO A 44 12.40 -8.12 -11.82
N HIS A 45 11.62 -8.41 -10.78
CA HIS A 45 11.99 -8.00 -9.41
C HIS A 45 13.37 -8.51 -8.99
N LYS A 46 13.80 -9.66 -9.52
CA LYS A 46 15.12 -10.24 -9.27
C LYS A 46 16.26 -9.25 -9.53
N ALA A 47 16.14 -8.41 -10.56
CA ALA A 47 17.18 -7.46 -10.93
C ALA A 47 17.41 -6.35 -9.88
N VAL A 48 16.37 -6.00 -9.12
CA VAL A 48 16.39 -4.86 -8.19
C VAL A 48 16.30 -5.25 -6.71
N CYS A 49 15.93 -6.49 -6.39
CA CYS A 49 15.67 -6.92 -5.01
C CYS A 49 16.87 -6.69 -4.07
N ALA A 50 18.07 -7.07 -4.49
CA ALA A 50 19.28 -6.88 -3.68
C ALA A 50 19.64 -5.40 -3.51
N GLN A 51 19.47 -4.60 -4.56
CA GLN A 51 19.74 -3.16 -4.53
C GLN A 51 18.80 -2.47 -3.54
N LEU A 52 17.50 -2.79 -3.60
CA LEU A 52 16.51 -2.27 -2.66
C LEU A 52 16.82 -2.67 -1.22
N LYS A 53 17.23 -3.93 -0.99
CA LYS A 53 17.64 -4.39 0.35
C LYS A 53 18.79 -3.54 0.91
N ASN A 54 19.81 -3.27 0.09
CA ASN A 54 20.98 -2.50 0.50
C ASN A 54 20.64 -1.02 0.70
N LEU A 55 19.85 -0.44 -0.20
CA LEU A 55 19.41 0.94 -0.10
C LEU A 55 18.63 1.18 1.19
N LEU A 56 17.68 0.31 1.51
CA LEU A 56 16.84 0.44 2.70
C LEU A 56 17.58 0.12 4.01
N ALA A 57 18.75 -0.52 3.93
CA ALA A 57 19.60 -0.71 5.10
C ALA A 57 20.31 0.59 5.52
N VAL A 58 20.53 1.53 4.59
CA VAL A 58 21.24 2.79 4.85
C VAL A 58 20.33 4.02 4.82
N ALA A 59 19.21 3.94 4.12
CA ALA A 59 18.19 4.96 4.02
C ALA A 59 16.82 4.31 4.26
N PRO A 60 16.38 4.16 5.52
CA PRO A 60 15.07 3.62 5.81
C PRO A 60 14.01 4.50 5.13
N PHE A 61 13.25 3.90 4.22
CA PHE A 61 12.12 4.56 3.59
C PHE A 61 10.93 4.49 4.55
N GLU A 62 10.77 5.53 5.36
CA GLU A 62 9.50 5.78 6.02
C GLU A 62 8.58 6.42 4.99
N ILE A 63 7.46 5.76 4.69
CA ILE A 63 6.36 6.44 4.01
C ILE A 63 5.98 7.56 4.97
N GLN A 64 6.33 8.80 4.62
CA GLN A 64 5.88 9.98 5.35
C GLN A 64 4.38 9.83 5.55
N GLY A 65 3.94 9.79 6.80
CA GLY A 65 2.55 9.55 7.15
C GLY A 65 1.62 10.60 6.54
N LEU A 66 0.35 10.54 6.89
CA LEU A 66 -0.62 11.56 6.51
C LEU A 66 -0.36 12.94 7.16
N GLU A 67 0.76 13.13 7.86
CA GLU A 67 1.12 14.37 8.57
C GLU A 67 1.12 15.59 7.64
N GLY A 68 1.64 15.45 6.41
CA GLY A 68 1.60 16.50 5.40
C GLY A 68 0.18 16.81 4.86
N TYR A 69 -0.77 15.89 5.08
CA TYR A 69 -2.17 16.01 4.70
C TYR A 69 -3.08 16.36 5.87
N ALA A 70 -2.58 16.45 7.11
CA ALA A 70 -3.39 16.75 8.29
C ALA A 70 -4.23 18.04 8.15
N PRO A 71 -3.71 19.16 7.59
CA PRO A 71 -4.52 20.34 7.35
C PRO A 71 -5.67 20.11 6.37
N PHE A 72 -5.45 19.27 5.35
CA PHE A 72 -6.47 18.90 4.38
C PHE A 72 -7.52 17.98 4.99
N ILE A 73 -7.12 17.03 5.83
CA ILE A 73 -8.05 16.12 6.53
C ILE A 73 -8.96 16.93 7.45
N LEU A 74 -8.41 17.84 8.25
CA LEU A 74 -9.19 18.72 9.14
C LEU A 74 -10.16 19.60 8.35
N ALA A 75 -9.70 20.23 7.25
CA ALA A 75 -10.57 21.04 6.40
C ALA A 75 -11.70 20.22 5.77
N CYS A 76 -11.45 18.96 5.40
CA CYS A 76 -12.49 18.06 4.93
C CYS A 76 -13.51 17.75 6.04
N GLU A 77 -13.05 17.46 7.25
CA GLU A 77 -13.91 17.18 8.41
C GLU A 77 -14.81 18.37 8.79
N GLU A 78 -14.27 19.59 8.75
CA GLU A 78 -15.03 20.82 9.02
C GLU A 78 -16.05 21.14 7.91
N ALA A 79 -15.77 20.75 6.67
CA ALA A 79 -16.64 21.00 5.53
C ALA A 79 -17.76 19.94 5.37
N LEU A 80 -17.64 18.77 6.02
CA LEU A 80 -18.63 17.70 5.92
C LEU A 80 -19.88 18.03 6.73
N THR A 81 -21.05 17.96 6.10
CA THR A 81 -22.33 17.95 6.82
C THR A 81 -22.52 16.64 7.58
N PRO A 82 -23.39 16.59 8.61
CA PRO A 82 -23.65 15.35 9.36
C PRO A 82 -24.08 14.18 8.48
N VAL A 83 -24.81 14.45 7.38
CA VAL A 83 -25.27 13.44 6.43
C VAL A 83 -24.12 12.92 5.57
N GLU A 84 -23.21 13.80 5.16
CA GLU A 84 -22.04 13.41 4.37
C GLU A 84 -21.01 12.65 5.22
N ALA A 85 -20.84 13.03 6.49
CA ALA A 85 -20.01 12.30 7.44
C ALA A 85 -20.55 10.87 7.70
N ASP A 86 -21.86 10.72 7.89
CA ASP A 86 -22.50 9.40 8.09
C ASP A 86 -22.38 8.52 6.84
N ARG A 87 -22.60 9.09 5.66
CA ARG A 87 -22.38 8.40 4.38
C ARG A 87 -20.93 7.97 4.21
N LEU A 88 -19.97 8.84 4.51
CA LEU A 88 -18.54 8.53 4.42
C LEU A 88 -18.15 7.39 5.36
N ALA A 89 -18.66 7.41 6.59
CA ALA A 89 -18.45 6.34 7.56
C ALA A 89 -19.03 5.00 7.09
N SER A 90 -20.18 5.02 6.40
CA SER A 90 -20.81 3.82 5.83
C SER A 90 -20.06 3.24 4.64
N GLU A 91 -19.41 4.07 3.81
CA GLU A 91 -18.73 3.65 2.58
C GLU A 91 -17.25 3.24 2.80
N LEU A 92 -16.55 3.88 3.75
CA LEU A 92 -15.11 3.64 3.96
C LEU A 92 -14.80 2.47 4.92
N GLY A 93 -15.79 2.01 5.69
CA GLY A 93 -15.55 1.07 6.78
C GLY A 93 -14.64 1.66 7.88
N PRO A 94 -14.35 0.92 8.96
CA PRO A 94 -13.52 1.44 10.04
C PRO A 94 -12.11 1.74 9.53
N TYR A 95 -11.69 3.00 9.66
CA TYR A 95 -10.29 3.38 9.48
C TYR A 95 -9.45 2.68 10.55
N VAL A 96 -8.61 1.75 10.13
CA VAL A 96 -7.61 1.12 11.00
C VAL A 96 -6.26 1.74 10.65
N PRO A 97 -5.75 2.71 11.44
CA PRO A 97 -4.41 3.22 11.24
C PRO A 97 -3.39 2.07 11.38
N THR A 98 -2.41 2.03 10.48
CA THR A 98 -1.34 1.03 10.49
C THR A 98 -0.31 1.30 11.57
#